data_AF-A0A0N4W497-F1
#
_entry.id   AF-A0A0N4W497-F1
#
_cell.length_a   1.000
_cell.length_b   1.000
_cell.length_c   1.000
_cell.angle_alpha   90.00
_cell.angle_beta   90.00
_cell.angle_gamma   90.00
#
_symmetry.space_group_name_H-M   'P 1'
#
loop_
_entity.id
_entity.type
_entity.pdbx_description
1 polymer ?
#
loop_
_entity_poly.entity_id
_entity_poly.type
_entity_poly.pdbx_seq_one_letter_code
_entity_poly.pdbx_strand_id
1 'polypeptide(L)' 'MDLRAFTSNSAELNKVFEEKEQVASAEHQNSMGLQWDTSADTITIQLPERPPPHIVWTKRKVLRHVASIYDPLGLI' A
#
# COMPACT_ATOMS: atom_id res chain seq x y z
N MET A 1 7.74 5.67 -4.62
CA MET A 1 8.00 4.37 -3.98
C MET A 1 9.50 4.29 -3.75
N ASP A 2 9.93 4.22 -2.50
CA ASP A 2 11.35 4.15 -2.18
C ASP A 2 11.74 2.67 -2.10
N LEU A 3 12.34 2.14 -3.19
CA LEU A 3 12.67 0.71 -3.36
C LEU A 3 13.78 0.21 -2.41
N ARG A 4 14.20 1.06 -1.47
CA ARG A 4 15.29 0.82 -0.53
C ARG A 4 14.79 0.49 0.87
N ALA A 5 13.51 0.75 1.17
CA ALA A 5 12.92 0.45 2.46
C ALA A 5 12.30 -0.95 2.45
N PHE A 6 12.99 -1.91 3.08
CA PHE A 6 12.53 -3.29 3.24
C PHE A 6 11.84 -3.49 4.60
N THR A 7 10.75 -4.25 4.61
CA THR A 7 10.10 -4.72 5.84
C THR A 7 9.73 -6.19 5.73
N SER A 8 9.57 -6.82 6.88
CA SER A 8 9.22 -8.22 7.06
C SER A 8 8.16 -8.34 8.15
N ASN A 9 7.45 -9.47 8.21
CA ASN A 9 6.59 -9.84 9.34
C ASN A 9 7.40 -10.34 10.55
N SER A 10 8.72 -10.53 10.42
CA SER A 10 9.58 -10.88 11.55
C SER A 10 10.14 -9.63 12.21
N ALA A 11 9.79 -9.43 13.48
CA ALA A 11 10.33 -8.34 14.30
C ALA A 11 11.86 -8.41 14.45
N GLU A 12 12.43 -9.63 14.48
CA GLU A 12 13.88 -9.82 14.56
C GLU A 12 14.58 -9.31 13.30
N LEU A 13 13.98 -9.57 12.14
CA LEU A 13 14.54 -9.22 10.84
C LEU A 13 14.38 -7.72 10.56
N ASN A 14 13.28 -7.12 10.98
CA ASN A 14 13.09 -5.67 10.93
C ASN A 14 14.12 -4.90 11.77
N LYS A 15 14.48 -5.40 12.97
CA LYS A 15 15.56 -4.79 13.77
C LYS A 15 16.90 -4.77 13.02
N VAL A 16 17.22 -5.84 12.29
CA VAL A 16 18.44 -5.88 11.46
C VAL A 16 18.40 -4.83 10.34
N PHE A 17 17.22 -4.58 9.77
CA PHE A 17 17.04 -3.51 8.79
C PHE A 17 17.22 -2.12 9.42
N GLU A 18 16.62 -1.85 10.58
CA GLU A 18 16.79 -0.57 11.29
C GLU A 18 18.25 -0.29 11.64
N GLU A 19 18.96 -1.31 12.15
CA GLU A 19 20.37 -1.21 12.51
C GLU A 19 21.27 -0.90 11.30
N LYS A 20 20.97 -1.47 10.14
CA LYS A 20 21.79 -1.33 8.92
C LYS A 20 21.42 -0.13 8.05
N GLU A 21 20.14 0.19 7.94
CA GLU A 21 19.62 1.23 7.06
C GLU A 21 19.43 2.56 7.80
N GLN A 22 19.46 2.57 9.15
CA GLN A 22 19.15 3.74 10.00
C GLN A 22 17.79 4.38 9.71
N VAL A 23 16.88 3.61 9.10
CA VAL A 23 15.50 4.00 8.82
C VAL A 23 14.61 3.21 9.75
N ALA A 24 13.75 3.88 10.51
CA ALA A 24 12.78 3.21 11.37
C ALA A 24 11.83 2.36 10.51
N SER A 25 11.65 1.09 10.87
CA SER A 25 10.62 0.26 10.25
C SER A 25 9.26 0.81 10.68
N ALA A 26 8.53 1.42 9.75
CA ALA A 26 7.16 1.79 10.00
C ALA A 26 6.32 0.50 10.15
N GLU A 27 5.61 0.35 11.28
CA GLU A 27 4.67 -0.77 11.52
C GLU A 27 3.63 -0.92 10.40
N HIS A 28 3.31 0.21 9.75
CA HIS A 28 2.38 0.34 8.64
C HIS A 28 3.14 0.81 7.40
N GLN A 29 3.61 -0.11 6.56
CA GLN A 29 4.28 0.25 5.31
C GLN A 29 3.28 0.23 4.14
N ASN A 30 3.40 1.23 3.26
CA ASN A 30 2.63 1.31 2.03
C ASN A 30 3.34 0.50 0.93
N SER A 31 2.96 -0.77 0.80
CA SER A 31 3.39 -1.65 -0.28
C SER A 31 2.44 -1.46 -1.46
N MET A 32 2.83 -0.66 -2.46
CA MET A 32 2.07 -0.53 -3.73
C MET A 32 0.61 -0.04 -3.56
N GLY A 33 0.35 0.87 -2.62
CA GLY A 33 -1.01 1.37 -2.32
C GLY A 33 -1.72 0.58 -1.20
N LEU A 34 -1.15 -0.55 -0.78
CA LEU A 34 -1.68 -1.39 0.29
C LEU A 34 -1.00 -1.06 1.62
N GLN A 35 -1.80 -0.95 2.67
CA GLN A 35 -1.27 -0.84 4.03
C GLN A 35 -1.02 -2.25 4.57
N TRP A 36 0.22 -2.58 4.86
CA TRP A 36 0.58 -3.84 5.51
C TRP A 36 0.95 -3.60 6.97
N ASP A 37 0.22 -4.26 7.87
CA ASP A 37 0.56 -4.39 9.29
C ASP A 37 1.42 -5.64 9.46
N THR A 38 2.70 -5.40 9.77
CA THR A 38 3.69 -6.47 9.95
C THR A 38 3.52 -7.23 11.27
N SER A 39 2.83 -6.64 12.25
CA SER A 39 2.60 -7.25 13.57
C SER A 39 1.46 -8.28 13.55
N ALA A 40 0.36 -7.94 12.86
CA ALA A 40 -0.81 -8.80 12.70
C ALA A 40 -0.78 -9.61 11.39
N ASP A 41 0.27 -9.46 10.59
CA ASP A 41 0.40 -10.02 9.24
C ASP A 41 -0.84 -9.77 8.37
N THR A 42 -1.36 -8.54 8.42
CA THR A 42 -2.64 -8.18 7.80
C THR A 42 -2.46 -7.10 6.75
N ILE A 43 -3.03 -7.33 5.57
CA ILE A 43 -3.05 -6.36 4.47
C ILE A 43 -4.42 -5.67 4.43
N THR A 44 -4.41 -4.35 4.49
CA THR A 44 -5.61 -3.51 4.45
C THR A 44 -5.70 -2.76 3.12
N ILE A 45 -6.85 -2.89 2.46
CA ILE A 45 -7.20 -2.12 1.26
C ILE A 45 -8.19 -1.04 1.66
N GLN A 46 -7.79 0.22 1.57
CA GLN A 46 -8.68 1.34 1.81
C GLN A 46 -9.58 1.55 0.58
N LEU A 47 -10.89 1.46 0.78
CA LEU A 47 -11.85 1.76 -0.29
C LEU A 47 -11.78 3.25 -0.65
N PRO A 48 -12.06 3.62 -1.92
CA PRO A 48 -11.95 5.00 -2.32
C PRO A 48 -13.09 5.80 -1.70
N GLU A 49 -12.83 7.06 -1.41
CA GLU A 49 -13.87 7.98 -0.98
C GLU A 49 -14.96 8.10 -2.05
N ARG A 50 -16.18 8.40 -1.60
CA ARG A 50 -17.32 8.56 -2.50
C ARG A 50 -16.99 9.66 -3.51
N PRO A 51 -17.05 9.35 -4.82
CA PRO A 51 -16.66 10.32 -5.81
C PRO A 51 -17.57 11.54 -5.83
N PRO A 52 -17.06 12.70 -6.29
CA PRO A 52 -17.86 13.91 -6.39
C PRO A 52 -19.08 13.73 -7.31
N PRO A 53 -20.27 14.22 -6.92
CA PRO A 53 -21.51 14.01 -7.66
C PRO A 53 -21.55 14.72 -9.03
N HIS A 54 -20.66 15.69 -9.25
CA HIS A 54 -20.59 16.46 -10.50
C HIS A 54 -19.85 15.73 -11.63
N ILE A 55 -19.27 14.56 -11.38
CA ILE A 55 -18.53 13.80 -12.38
C ILE A 55 -19.47 12.87 -13.15
N VAL A 56 -19.49 12.99 -14.48
CA VAL A 56 -20.11 11.98 -15.34
C VAL A 56 -19.25 10.73 -15.33
N TRP A 57 -19.77 9.67 -14.70
CA TRP A 57 -19.12 8.37 -14.58
C TRP A 57 -19.26 7.56 -15.86
N THR A 58 -18.13 7.14 -16.40
CA THR A 58 -18.07 6.16 -17.50
C THR A 58 -17.43 4.88 -16.98
N LYS A 59 -17.69 3.74 -17.63
CA LYS A 59 -17.08 2.45 -17.27
C LYS A 59 -15.54 2.57 -17.11
N ARG A 60 -14.89 3.32 -18.01
CA ARG A 60 -13.45 3.60 -17.93
C ARG A 60 -13.04 4.38 -16.68
N LYS A 61 -13.80 5.41 -16.29
CA LYS A 61 -13.50 6.20 -15.08
C LYS A 61 -13.67 5.36 -13.81
N VAL A 62 -14.69 4.50 -13.76
CA VAL A 62 -14.89 3.56 -12.65
C VAL A 62 -13.68 2.63 -12.52
N LEU A 63 -13.27 1.98 -13.62
CA LEU A 63 -12.13 1.06 -13.60
C LEU A 63 -10.83 1.77 -13.19
N ARG A 64 -10.56 2.96 -13.75
CA ARG A 64 -9.40 3.77 -13.37
C ARG A 64 -9.41 4.13 -11.87
N HIS A 65 -10.58 4.46 -11.33
CA HIS A 65 -10.72 4.85 -9.93
C HIS A 65 -10.47 3.67 -8.99
N VAL A 66 -10.99 2.48 -9.32
CA VAL A 66 -10.72 1.26 -8.54
C VAL A 66 -9.23 0.86 -8.65
N ALA A 67 -8.67 0.89 -9.85
CA ALA A 67 -7.26 0.55 -10.07
C ALA A 67 -6.26 1.49 -9.37
N SER A 68 -6.68 2.74 -9.09
CA SER A 68 -5.84 3.69 -8.35
C SER A 68 -5.57 3.29 -6.89
N ILE A 69 -6.37 2.38 -6.34
CA ILE A 69 -6.22 1.85 -4.97
C ILE A 69 -5.28 0.66 -4.98
N TYR A 70 -5.57 -0.29 -5.86
CA TYR A 70 -4.81 -1.52 -6.02
C TYR A 70 -5.11 -2.12 -7.39
N ASP A 71 -4.06 -2.35 -8.17
CA ASP A 71 -4.13 -3.13 -9.41
C ASP A 71 -3.41 -4.47 -9.18
N PRO A 72 -4.15 -5.58 -8.98
CA PRO A 72 -3.55 -6.89 -8.76
C PRO A 72 -2.78 -7.42 -9.97
N LEU A 73 -3.08 -6.92 -11.17
CA LEU A 73 -2.47 -7.40 -12.41
C LEU A 73 -1.43 -6.42 -12.98
N GLY A 74 -1.39 -5.18 -12.49
CA GLY A 74 -0.51 -4.12 -13.00
C GLY A 74 -0.75 -3.79 -14.48
N LEU A 75 -1.99 -3.96 -14.94
CA LEU A 75 -2.38 -3.81 -16.35
C LEU A 75 -2.85 -2.40 -16.71
N ILE A 76 -3.06 -1.53 -15.71
CA ILE A 76 -3.72 -0.21 -15.87
C ILE A 76 -2.73 0.95 -15.64
#